data_AF-A0A2E9GVJ5-F1
#
_entry.id   AF-A0A2E9GVJ5-F1
#
_cell.length_a   1.000
_cell.length_b   1.000
_cell.length_c   1.000
_cell.angle_alpha   90.00
_cell.angle_beta   90.00
_cell.angle_gamma   90.00
#
_symmetry.space_group_name_H-M   'P 1'
#
loop_
_entity.id
_entity.type
_entity.pdbx_description
1 polymer ?
#
loop_
_entity_poly.entity_id
_entity_poly.type
_entity_poly.pdbx_seq_one_letter_code
_entity_poly.pdbx_strand_id
1 'polypeptide(L)' 'MPRTLYLEHEIPAGYLEARDTGDTRGMDPALAAYYEKLRLVIAGPLFSATRLQAILGLQTGAYDDLLLAYRARHRNPVE' A
#
# COMPACT_ATOMS: atom_id res chain seq x y z
N MET A 1 33.57 2.21 -0.62
CA MET A 1 32.65 2.22 0.53
C MET A 1 31.23 2.45 -0.01
N PRO A 2 30.37 1.44 -0.20
CA PRO A 2 28.98 1.71 -0.56
C PRO A 2 28.20 2.15 0.68
N ARG A 3 27.43 3.23 0.53
CA ARG A 3 26.58 3.83 1.56
C ARG A 3 25.25 3.08 1.57
N THR A 4 25.10 2.10 2.45
CA THR A 4 23.86 1.33 2.63
C THR A 4 22.75 2.27 3.11
N LEU A 5 21.77 2.54 2.24
CA LEU A 5 20.51 3.20 2.62
C LEU A 5 19.67 2.18 3.40
N TYR A 6 19.59 2.35 4.71
CA TYR A 6 18.71 1.60 5.60
C TYR A 6 17.26 1.94 5.25
N LEU A 7 16.60 1.09 4.45
CA LEU A 7 15.15 1.04 4.38
C LEU A 7 14.70 -0.11 5.28
N GLU A 8 14.79 0.08 6.60
CA GLU A 8 14.23 -0.83 7.60
C GLU A 8 12.71 -0.68 7.68
N HIS A 9 12.04 -0.70 6.53
CA HIS A 9 10.60 -0.89 6.52
C HIS A 9 10.37 -2.39 6.59
N GLU A 10 9.86 -2.85 7.73
CA GLU A 10 9.28 -4.18 7.82
C GLU A 10 8.28 -4.32 6.67
N ILE A 11 8.55 -5.29 5.80
CA ILE A 11 7.66 -5.58 4.67
C ILE A 11 6.36 -6.10 5.29
N PRO A 12 5.21 -5.47 5.02
CA PRO A 12 3.95 -5.93 5.59
C PRO A 12 3.67 -7.38 5.21
N ALA A 13 3.08 -8.13 6.15
CA ALA A 13 2.62 -9.48 5.89
C ALA A 13 1.71 -9.52 4.65
N GLY A 14 1.92 -10.53 3.79
CA GLY A 14 1.16 -10.71 2.55
C GLY A 14 1.53 -9.77 1.39
N TYR A 15 2.39 -8.75 1.59
CA TYR A 15 2.76 -7.81 0.51
C TYR A 15 3.47 -8.50 -0.67
N LEU A 16 4.43 -9.38 -0.38
CA LEU A 16 5.19 -10.07 -1.45
C LEU A 16 4.28 -10.96 -2.30
N GLU A 17 3.39 -11.72 -1.65
CA GLU A 17 2.39 -12.54 -2.33
C GLU A 17 1.45 -11.67 -3.17
N ALA A 18 0.89 -10.61 -2.61
CA ALA A 18 0.00 -9.70 -3.33
C ALA A 18 0.67 -9.00 -4.52
N ARG A 19 1.97 -8.75 -4.44
CA ARG A 19 2.75 -8.19 -5.54
C ARG A 19 2.97 -9.21 -6.67
N ASP A 20 3.29 -10.45 -6.32
CA ASP A 20 3.65 -11.48 -7.30
C ASP A 20 2.40 -12.14 -7.93
N THR A 21 1.31 -12.31 -7.17
CA THR A 21 0.09 -13.00 -7.63
C THR A 21 -1.09 -12.06 -7.87
N GLY A 22 -1.07 -10.87 -7.26
CA GLY A 22 -2.25 -9.99 -7.18
C GLY A 22 -3.24 -10.36 -6.08
N ASP A 23 -2.95 -11.38 -5.26
CA ASP A 23 -3.83 -11.82 -4.17
C ASP A 23 -3.55 -11.05 -2.87
N THR A 24 -4.49 -10.18 -2.48
CA THR A 24 -4.37 -9.36 -1.27
C THR A 24 -4.96 -10.01 -0.02
N ARG A 25 -5.45 -11.27 -0.08
CA ARG A 25 -6.13 -11.92 1.06
C ARG A 25 -5.20 -12.16 2.25
N GLY A 26 -3.90 -12.29 2.02
CA GLY A 26 -2.89 -12.45 3.07
C GLY A 26 -2.49 -11.15 3.78
N MET A 27 -3.03 -10.00 3.36
CA MET A 27 -2.71 -8.69 3.92
C MET A 27 -3.73 -8.26 4.98
N ASP A 28 -3.35 -7.33 5.88
CA ASP A 28 -4.33 -6.64 6.73
C ASP A 28 -5.41 -5.97 5.84
N PRO A 29 -6.70 -6.06 6.18
CA PRO A 29 -7.77 -5.56 5.32
C PRO A 29 -7.67 -4.08 4.95
N ALA A 30 -7.16 -3.23 5.87
CA ALA A 30 -7.00 -1.80 5.58
C ALA A 30 -5.84 -1.57 4.61
N LEU A 31 -4.74 -2.29 4.81
CA LEU A 31 -3.60 -2.24 3.89
C LEU A 31 -3.94 -2.83 2.52
N ALA A 32 -4.68 -3.94 2.46
CA ALA A 32 -5.17 -4.55 1.23
C ALA A 32 -6.00 -3.54 0.42
N ALA A 33 -6.95 -2.87 1.06
CA ALA A 33 -7.79 -1.86 0.42
C ALA A 33 -6.99 -0.68 -0.13
N TYR A 34 -5.97 -0.23 0.61
CA TYR A 34 -5.06 0.82 0.15
C TYR A 34 -4.22 0.35 -1.05
N TYR A 35 -3.65 -0.86 -0.95
CA TYR A 35 -2.81 -1.45 -1.98
C TYR A 35 -3.57 -1.64 -3.29
N GLU A 36 -4.84 -2.03 -3.26
CA GLU A 36 -5.68 -2.11 -4.46
C GLU A 36 -5.81 -0.76 -5.19
N LYS A 37 -5.93 0.36 -4.46
CA LYS A 37 -5.92 1.71 -5.08
C LYS A 37 -4.58 2.03 -5.70
N LEU A 38 -3.48 1.69 -5.01
CA LEU A 38 -2.14 1.85 -5.56
C LEU A 38 -1.92 0.99 -6.81
N ARG A 39 -2.43 -0.24 -6.82
CA ARG A 39 -2.32 -1.19 -7.94
C ARG A 39 -2.98 -0.66 -9.21
N LEU A 40 -4.13 0.01 -9.07
CA LEU A 40 -4.77 0.70 -10.19
C LEU A 40 -3.88 1.78 -10.82
N VAL A 41 -3.06 2.47 -10.01
CA VAL A 41 -2.15 3.51 -10.50
C VAL A 41 -0.94 2.91 -11.23
N ILE A 42 -0.32 1.89 -10.65
CA ILE A 42 0.95 1.33 -11.15
C ILE A 42 0.77 0.29 -12.26
N ALA A 43 -0.35 -0.44 -12.28
CA ALA A 43 -0.58 -1.57 -13.18
C ALA A 43 -1.94 -1.51 -13.92
N GLY A 44 -2.79 -0.53 -13.62
CA GLY A 44 -4.07 -0.38 -14.30
C GLY A 44 -3.96 0.21 -15.72
N PRO A 45 -5.01 0.08 -16.56
CA PRO A 45 -5.03 0.64 -17.90
C PRO A 45 -4.81 2.16 -17.88
N LEU A 46 -3.93 2.65 -18.75
CA LEU A 46 -3.47 4.05 -18.76
C LEU A 46 -4.63 5.05 -18.85
N PHE A 47 -5.59 4.76 -19.73
CA PHE A 47 -6.75 5.61 -20.04
C PHE A 47 -8.03 5.10 -19.36
N SER A 48 -7.96 4.74 -18.08
CA SER A 48 -9.16 4.40 -17.30
C SER A 48 -9.54 5.51 -16.34
N ALA A 49 -10.85 5.82 -16.28
CA ALA A 49 -11.40 6.75 -15.30
C ALA A 49 -11.09 6.30 -13.87
N THR A 50 -11.14 4.98 -13.62
CA THR A 50 -10.81 4.38 -12.31
C THR A 50 -9.36 4.66 -11.91
N ARG A 51 -8.40 4.59 -12.84
CA ARG A 51 -6.99 4.94 -12.57
C ARG A 51 -6.83 6.42 -12.27
N LEU A 52 -7.48 7.30 -13.03
CA LEU A 52 -7.43 8.74 -12.77
C LEU A 52 -8.01 9.09 -11.40
N GLN A 53 -9.14 8.48 -11.02
CA GLN A 53 -9.73 8.65 -9.69
C GLN A 53 -8.79 8.15 -8.58
N ALA A 54 -8.15 7.00 -8.77
CA ALA A 54 -7.18 6.47 -7.80
C ALA A 54 -5.95 7.37 -7.67
N ILE A 55 -5.43 7.93 -8.77
CA ILE A 55 -4.33 8.91 -8.76
C ILE A 55 -4.73 10.13 -7.93
N LEU A 56 -5.87 10.74 -8.24
CA LEU A 56 -6.34 11.93 -7.53
C LEU A 56 -6.54 11.62 -6.04
N GLY A 57 -7.20 10.51 -5.70
CA GLY A 57 -7.42 10.11 -4.31
C GLY A 57 -6.13 9.88 -3.53
N LEU A 58 -5.11 9.28 -4.15
CA LEU A 58 -3.79 9.11 -3.52
C LEU A 58 -3.06 10.44 -3.34
N GLN A 59 -3.19 11.37 -4.29
CA GLN A 59 -2.53 12.68 -4.20
C GLN A 59 -3.21 13.61 -3.17
N THR A 60 -4.52 13.48 -2.97
CA THR A 60 -5.28 14.30 -2.01
C THR A 60 -5.35 13.71 -0.59
N GLY A 61 -4.79 12.52 -0.37
CA GLY A 61 -4.86 11.83 0.93
C GLY A 61 -6.22 11.20 1.22
N ALA A 62 -7.09 11.01 0.22
CA ALA A 62 -8.44 10.44 0.40
C ALA A 62 -8.44 8.99 0.94
N TYR A 63 -7.29 8.34 0.98
CA TYR A 63 -7.11 6.98 1.48
C TYR A 63 -6.26 6.92 2.76
N ASP A 64 -5.96 8.06 3.38
CA ASP A 64 -5.10 8.12 4.56
C ASP A 64 -5.72 7.43 5.78
N ASP A 65 -7.05 7.40 5.88
CA ASP A 65 -7.78 6.64 6.90
C ASP A 65 -7.42 5.15 6.89
N LEU A 66 -7.15 4.57 5.71
CA LEU A 66 -6.73 3.17 5.59
C LEU A 66 -5.33 2.96 6.14
N LEU A 67 -4.41 3.90 5.88
CA LEU A 67 -3.06 3.87 6.43
C LEU A 67 -3.06 4.08 7.93
N LEU A 68 -3.90 4.98 8.44
CA LEU A 68 -4.09 5.22 9.87
C LEU A 68 -4.65 3.98 10.57
N ALA A 69 -5.66 3.34 9.98
CA ALA A 69 -6.24 2.11 10.53
C ALA A 69 -5.21 0.96 10.56
N TYR A 70 -4.43 0.79 9.50
CA TYR A 70 -3.33 -0.18 9.47
C TYR A 70 -2.29 0.13 10.56
N ARG A 71 -1.80 1.37 10.63
CA ARG A 71 -0.80 1.80 11.63
C ARG A 71 -1.31 1.63 13.05
N ALA A 72 -2.58 1.90 13.31
CA ALA A 72 -3.16 1.73 14.66
C ALA A 72 -3.14 0.26 15.12
N ARG A 73 -3.31 -0.69 14.18
CA ARG A 73 -3.27 -2.14 14.47
C ARG A 73 -1.86 -2.69 14.57
N HIS A 74 -0.94 -2.13 13.80
CA HIS A 74 0.45 -2.57 13.68
C HIS A 74 1.45 -1.62 14.34
N ARG A 75 0.98 -0.73 15.23
CA ARG A 75 1.86 0.12 16.03
C ARG A 75 2.63 -0.79 16.99
N ASN A 76 3.88 -1.08 16.63
CA ASN A 76 4.85 -1.60 17.57
C ASN A 76 4.98 -0.58 18.71
N PRO A 77 4.80 -0.96 19.99
CA PRO A 77 5.26 -0.12 21.08
C PRO A 77 6.77 0.04 20.89
N VAL A 78 7.19 1.26 20.60
CA VAL A 78 8.59 1.67 20.79
C VAL A 78 8.86 1.55 22.29
N GLU A 79 9.52 0.46 22.69
CA GLU A 79 10.24 0.37 23.97
C GLU A 79 11.48 1.29 23.95
#